data_AF-T0YG24-F1
#
_entry.id   AF-T0YG24-F1
#
_cell.length_a   1.000
_cell.length_b   1.000
_cell.length_c   1.000
_cell.angle_alpha   90.00
_cell.angle_beta   90.00
_cell.angle_gamma   90.00
#
_symmetry.space_group_name_H-M   'P 1'
#
loop_
_entity.id
_entity.type
_entity.pdbx_description
1 polymer ?
#
loop_
_entity_poly.entity_id
_entity_poly.type
_entity_poly.pdbx_seq_one_letter_code
_entity_poly.pdbx_strand_id
1 'polypeptide(L)'
;MKRDGRSFDHPTLEAIRLMAVERVREGEPASAVIASYGFSRTTIYKWIAAASQPGIGLKALFSRPAPGRPRTLTPRQEQQVFRWVNGKDPRQYGLDFGLWTRAVVAELIARKFGIRLGLTAVGALLAKLNLTPQKPLQRAYQRDPEAIERWRRETFPNIARQAKASGGEVYFWDESGFRADAVHGKTWGVKGQTPVIERPGQRQSISAASAVNSKGRFWYCTYEGGLNAELFVTLLRRLMRRRTNPVHLV
;
A
#
# COMPACT_ATOMS: atom_id res chain seq x y z
N MET A 1 -54.15 -9.76 -8.07
CA MET A 1 -52.79 -10.22 -8.43
C MET A 1 -51.96 -10.26 -7.14
N LYS A 2 -51.62 -11.44 -6.59
CA LYS A 2 -50.81 -11.53 -5.36
C LYS A 2 -49.34 -11.32 -5.73
N ARG A 3 -48.74 -10.18 -5.34
CA ARG A 3 -47.31 -9.90 -5.53
C ARG A 3 -46.58 -10.15 -4.20
N ASP A 4 -45.51 -10.95 -4.21
CA ASP A 4 -44.72 -11.20 -2.99
C ASP A 4 -43.86 -9.98 -2.67
N GLY A 5 -44.06 -9.40 -1.49
CA GLY A 5 -43.28 -8.26 -1.01
C GLY A 5 -41.78 -8.53 -0.93
N ARG A 6 -41.34 -9.80 -0.87
CA ARG A 6 -39.92 -10.17 -0.76
C ARG A 6 -39.15 -10.04 -2.07
N SER A 7 -39.84 -9.91 -3.22
CA SER A 7 -39.17 -9.77 -4.53
C SER A 7 -38.80 -8.32 -4.86
N PHE A 8 -39.25 -7.35 -4.08
CA PHE A 8 -38.95 -5.93 -4.31
C PHE A 8 -37.66 -5.50 -3.60
N ASP A 9 -36.93 -4.59 -4.23
CA ASP A 9 -35.77 -3.93 -3.63
C ASP A 9 -36.17 -2.97 -2.50
N HIS A 10 -35.20 -2.64 -1.65
CA HIS A 10 -35.42 -1.78 -0.48
C HIS A 10 -36.05 -0.41 -0.82
N PRO A 11 -35.58 0.32 -1.86
CA PRO A 11 -36.22 1.55 -2.32
C PRO A 11 -37.69 1.38 -2.73
N THR A 12 -38.02 0.35 -3.52
CA THR A 12 -39.40 0.10 -3.94
C THR A 12 -40.32 -0.19 -2.75
N LEU A 13 -39.85 -1.00 -1.80
CA LEU A 13 -40.62 -1.29 -0.59
C LEU A 13 -40.84 -0.04 0.28
N GLU A 14 -39.87 0.86 0.31
CA GLU A 14 -40.00 2.15 1.00
C GLU A 14 -41.05 3.04 0.33
N ALA A 15 -41.01 3.18 -0.99
CA ALA A 15 -42.01 3.94 -1.75
C ALA A 15 -43.43 3.39 -1.54
N ILE A 16 -43.59 2.06 -1.56
CA ILE A 16 -44.88 1.42 -1.30
C ILE A 16 -45.41 1.75 0.10
N ARG A 17 -44.55 1.72 1.13
CA ARG A 17 -44.95 2.06 2.51
C ARG A 17 -45.46 3.49 2.61
N LEU A 18 -44.75 4.44 1.99
CA LEU A 18 -45.11 5.85 2.00
C LEU A 18 -46.45 6.08 1.29
N MET A 19 -46.58 5.62 0.05
CA MET A 19 -47.81 5.75 -0.73
C MET A 19 -49.01 5.07 -0.06
N ALA A 20 -48.81 3.90 0.57
CA ALA A 20 -49.90 3.21 1.25
C ALA A 20 -50.40 3.98 2.48
N VAL A 21 -49.51 4.62 3.24
CA VAL A 21 -49.91 5.43 4.41
C VAL A 21 -50.53 6.76 3.98
N GLU A 22 -50.04 7.37 2.90
CA GLU A 22 -50.60 8.59 2.31
C GLU A 22 -52.04 8.39 1.83
N ARG A 23 -52.30 7.35 1.01
CA ARG A 23 -53.67 7.02 0.54
C ARG A 23 -54.66 6.76 1.67
N VAL A 24 -54.20 6.16 2.77
CA VAL A 24 -55.07 5.97 3.96
C VAL A 24 -55.35 7.30 4.66
N ARG A 25 -54.40 8.25 4.68
CA ARG A 25 -54.62 9.60 5.22
C ARG A 25 -55.57 10.42 4.36
N GLU A 26 -55.57 10.17 3.05
CA GLU A 26 -56.53 10.77 2.10
C GLU A 26 -57.95 10.21 2.22
N GLY A 27 -58.17 9.20 3.09
CA GLY A 27 -59.49 8.67 3.43
C GLY A 27 -59.82 7.32 2.79
N GLU A 28 -58.90 6.71 2.03
CA GLU A 28 -59.13 5.38 1.49
C GLU A 28 -59.12 4.28 2.58
N PRO A 29 -59.97 3.25 2.46
CA PRO A 29 -60.00 2.17 3.43
C PRO A 29 -58.67 1.37 3.40
N ALA A 30 -57.98 1.31 4.54
CA ALA A 30 -56.65 0.68 4.68
C ALA A 30 -56.57 -0.76 4.16
N SER A 31 -57.65 -1.53 4.28
CA SER A 31 -57.74 -2.90 3.74
C SER A 31 -57.75 -2.95 2.21
N ALA A 32 -58.35 -1.97 1.54
CA ALA A 32 -58.36 -1.90 0.08
C ALA A 32 -57.00 -1.44 -0.46
N VAL A 33 -56.41 -0.42 0.17
CA VAL A 33 -55.09 0.12 -0.18
C VAL A 33 -54.04 -1.00 -0.11
N ILE A 34 -53.95 -1.72 1.00
CA ILE A 34 -52.91 -2.75 1.17
C ILE A 34 -53.12 -3.98 0.27
N ALA A 35 -54.37 -4.31 -0.05
CA ALA A 35 -54.72 -5.36 -0.99
C ALA A 35 -54.30 -4.99 -2.43
N SER A 36 -54.41 -3.72 -2.81
CA SER A 36 -53.96 -3.21 -4.13
C SER A 36 -52.46 -3.40 -4.35
N TYR A 37 -51.67 -3.28 -3.28
CA TYR A 37 -50.22 -3.53 -3.30
C TYR A 37 -49.84 -5.00 -3.09
N GLY A 38 -50.79 -5.89 -2.80
CA GLY A 38 -50.56 -7.33 -2.63
C GLY A 38 -50.02 -7.76 -1.27
N PHE A 39 -50.06 -6.88 -0.25
CA PHE A 39 -49.55 -7.18 1.10
C PHE A 39 -50.66 -7.66 2.05
N SER A 40 -50.25 -8.27 3.17
CA SER A 40 -51.20 -8.71 4.20
C SER A 40 -51.93 -7.54 4.85
N ARG A 41 -53.21 -7.73 5.22
CA ARG A 41 -54.00 -6.72 5.92
C ARG A 41 -53.34 -6.23 7.22
N THR A 42 -52.60 -7.07 7.94
CA THR A 42 -51.93 -6.65 9.18
C THR A 42 -50.75 -5.70 8.96
N THR A 43 -50.18 -5.68 7.76
CA THR A 43 -48.98 -4.89 7.44
C THR A 43 -49.27 -3.39 7.46
N ILE A 44 -50.42 -2.95 6.92
CA ILE A 44 -50.75 -1.52 6.85
C ILE A 44 -50.94 -0.90 8.23
N TYR A 45 -51.55 -1.62 9.17
CA TYR A 45 -51.73 -1.12 10.53
C TYR A 45 -50.40 -0.96 11.27
N LYS A 46 -49.41 -1.82 11.02
CA LYS A 46 -48.05 -1.65 11.55
C LYS A 46 -47.39 -0.39 10.99
N TRP A 47 -47.57 -0.10 9.70
CA TRP A 47 -47.02 1.10 9.06
C TRP A 47 -47.69 2.39 9.56
N ILE A 48 -49.02 2.38 9.69
CA ILE A 48 -49.77 3.51 10.26
C ILE A 48 -49.31 3.75 11.70
N ALA A 49 -49.24 2.71 12.54
CA ALA A 49 -48.79 2.83 13.92
C ALA A 49 -47.35 3.39 14.01
N ALA A 50 -46.44 2.92 13.15
CA ALA A 50 -45.08 3.44 13.08
C ALA A 50 -45.04 4.92 12.66
N ALA A 51 -45.84 5.30 11.66
CA ALA A 51 -45.92 6.67 11.16
C ALA A 51 -46.63 7.65 12.12
N SER A 52 -47.45 7.13 13.05
CA SER A 52 -48.12 7.92 14.09
C SER A 52 -47.28 8.09 15.35
N GLN A 53 -46.05 7.57 15.41
CA GLN A 53 -45.16 7.78 16.56
C GLN A 53 -44.79 9.27 16.69
N PRO A 54 -45.07 9.90 17.86
CA PRO A 54 -44.72 11.29 18.12
C PRO A 54 -43.23 11.56 17.86
N GLY A 55 -42.93 12.61 17.10
CA GLY A 55 -41.56 13.05 16.80
C GLY A 55 -40.86 12.33 15.63
N ILE A 56 -41.38 11.21 15.12
CA ILE A 56 -40.74 10.46 14.02
C ILE A 56 -41.52 10.62 12.70
N GLY A 57 -42.86 10.49 12.75
CA GLY A 57 -43.71 10.65 11.56
C GLY A 57 -43.40 9.63 10.44
N LEU A 58 -43.53 10.07 9.18
CA LEU A 58 -43.26 9.22 8.00
C LEU A 58 -41.81 8.69 7.92
N LYS A 59 -40.85 9.32 8.62
CA LYS A 59 -39.45 8.85 8.69
C LYS A 59 -39.31 7.46 9.31
N ALA A 60 -40.34 6.97 10.01
CA ALA A 60 -40.38 5.61 10.54
C ALA A 60 -40.45 4.54 9.44
N LEU A 61 -40.90 4.91 8.24
CA LEU A 61 -41.13 4.00 7.11
C LEU A 61 -39.91 3.86 6.18
N PHE A 62 -38.93 4.76 6.33
CA PHE A 62 -37.69 4.74 5.55
C PHE A 62 -36.89 3.47 5.81
N SER A 63 -36.32 2.92 4.75
CA SER A 63 -35.43 1.78 4.85
C SER A 63 -34.19 2.17 5.63
N ARG A 64 -33.90 1.44 6.70
CA ARG A 64 -32.66 1.59 7.46
C ARG A 64 -31.72 0.46 7.09
N PRO A 65 -30.42 0.74 6.87
CA PRO A 65 -29.43 -0.31 6.73
C PRO A 65 -29.52 -1.23 7.95
N ALA A 66 -29.67 -2.54 7.72
CA ALA A 66 -29.63 -3.49 8.82
C ALA A 66 -28.27 -3.35 9.53
N PRO A 67 -28.23 -3.32 10.87
CA PRO A 67 -26.97 -3.37 11.58
C PRO A 67 -26.28 -4.68 11.19
N GLY A 68 -25.16 -4.57 10.48
CA GLY A 68 -24.36 -5.73 10.11
C GLY A 68 -23.81 -6.46 11.34
N ARG A 69 -23.05 -7.53 11.10
CA ARG A 69 -22.40 -8.28 12.19
C ARG A 69 -21.65 -7.32 13.13
N PRO A 70 -21.83 -7.44 14.46
CA PRO A 70 -21.12 -6.60 15.42
C PRO A 70 -19.61 -6.74 15.23
N ARG A 71 -18.91 -5.61 15.41
CA ARG A 71 -17.47 -5.53 15.18
C ARG A 71 -16.73 -6.38 16.21
N THR A 72 -15.68 -7.06 15.75
CA THR A 72 -14.83 -7.88 16.62
C THR A 72 -13.93 -7.03 17.52
N LEU A 73 -13.53 -5.83 17.07
CA LEU A 73 -12.74 -4.88 17.84
C LEU A 73 -13.57 -3.64 18.17
N THR A 74 -13.38 -3.13 19.39
CA THR A 74 -13.92 -1.83 19.81
C THR A 74 -13.13 -0.69 19.17
N PRO A 75 -13.72 0.52 19.00
CA PRO A 75 -13.01 1.68 18.44
C PRO A 75 -11.72 2.03 19.19
N ARG A 76 -11.69 1.84 20.52
CA ARG A 76 -10.49 2.04 21.34
C ARG A 76 -9.38 1.04 21.00
N GLN A 77 -9.74 -0.23 20.80
CA GLN A 77 -8.78 -1.26 20.38
C GLN A 77 -8.27 -0.99 18.96
N GLU A 78 -9.11 -0.54 18.03
CA GLU A 78 -8.69 -0.17 16.68
C GLU A 78 -7.64 0.96 16.70
N GLN A 79 -7.87 2.02 17.48
CA GLN A 79 -6.89 3.11 17.66
C GLN A 79 -5.59 2.63 18.32
N GLN A 80 -5.68 1.68 19.25
CA GLN A 80 -4.50 1.12 19.89
C GLN A 80 -3.65 0.31 18.90
N VAL A 81 -4.29 -0.45 17.99
CA VAL A 81 -3.59 -1.13 16.88
C VAL A 81 -2.87 -0.12 15.99
N PHE A 82 -3.52 1.00 15.62
CA PHE A 82 -2.87 2.07 14.86
C PHE A 82 -1.60 2.57 15.54
N ARG A 83 -1.66 2.84 16.86
CA ARG A 83 -0.50 3.30 17.64
C ARG A 83 0.63 2.29 17.75
N TRP A 84 0.34 0.99 17.61
CA TRP A 84 1.37 -0.04 17.59
C TRP A 84 2.08 -0.11 16.25
N VAL A 85 1.33 0.01 15.15
CA VAL A 85 1.87 -0.15 13.79
C VAL A 85 2.52 1.13 13.28
N ASN A 86 1.96 2.30 13.59
CA ASN A 86 2.44 3.57 13.07
C ASN A 86 3.74 4.02 13.77
N GLY A 87 4.84 4.11 13.03
CA GLY A 87 6.11 4.68 13.50
C GLY A 87 6.92 3.81 14.46
N LYS A 88 6.55 2.55 14.66
CA LYS A 88 7.24 1.62 15.57
C LYS A 88 7.71 0.36 14.86
N ASP A 89 8.72 -0.29 15.42
CA ASP A 89 9.26 -1.55 14.89
C ASP A 89 8.56 -2.73 15.59
N PRO A 90 8.10 -3.76 14.86
CA PRO A 90 7.48 -4.93 15.48
C PRO A 90 8.37 -5.63 16.52
N ARG A 91 9.71 -5.52 16.40
CA ARG A 91 10.67 -6.04 17.38
C ARG A 91 10.51 -5.45 18.78
N GLN A 92 10.04 -4.20 18.87
CA GLN A 92 9.72 -3.56 20.16
C GLN A 92 8.60 -4.28 20.92
N TYR A 93 7.83 -5.13 20.23
CA TYR A 93 6.75 -5.94 20.80
C TYR A 93 7.11 -7.42 20.96
N GLY A 94 8.40 -7.78 20.84
CA GLY A 94 8.87 -9.17 20.96
C GLY A 94 8.45 -10.04 19.77
N LEU A 95 8.48 -9.48 18.57
CA LEU A 95 8.22 -10.17 17.30
C LEU A 95 9.52 -10.22 16.49
N ASP A 96 9.84 -11.37 15.89
CA ASP A 96 11.16 -11.63 15.29
C ASP A 96 11.39 -10.89 13.95
N PHE A 97 10.36 -10.25 13.41
CA PHE A 97 10.37 -9.63 12.09
C PHE A 97 10.36 -8.10 12.18
N GLY A 98 11.25 -7.42 11.44
CA GLY A 98 11.30 -5.94 11.39
C GLY A 98 10.26 -5.28 10.47
N LEU A 99 9.30 -6.04 9.92
CA LEU A 99 8.27 -5.52 9.02
C LEU A 99 6.87 -5.86 9.53
N TRP A 100 5.97 -4.86 9.49
CA TRP A 100 4.55 -5.06 9.79
C TRP A 100 3.86 -5.80 8.64
N THR A 101 3.69 -7.11 8.81
CA THR A 101 2.83 -7.92 7.93
C THR A 101 1.45 -8.10 8.55
N ARG A 102 0.45 -8.49 7.75
CA ARG A 102 -0.90 -8.81 8.26
C ARG A 102 -0.86 -9.94 9.31
N ALA A 103 0.04 -10.91 9.16
CA ALA A 103 0.21 -12.01 10.11
C ALA A 103 0.78 -11.50 11.45
N VAL A 104 1.81 -10.65 11.40
CA VAL A 104 2.43 -10.03 12.59
C VAL A 104 1.40 -9.18 13.35
N VAL A 105 0.58 -8.41 12.64
CA VAL A 105 -0.50 -7.62 13.27
C VAL A 105 -1.58 -8.53 13.87
N ALA A 106 -1.97 -9.61 13.18
CA ALA A 106 -2.94 -10.59 13.70
C ALA A 106 -2.44 -11.24 15.00
N GLU A 107 -1.17 -11.62 15.03
CA GLU A 107 -0.52 -12.21 16.19
C GLU A 107 -0.45 -11.22 17.36
N LEU A 108 -0.08 -9.96 17.10
CA LEU A 108 -0.04 -8.94 18.13
C LEU A 108 -1.43 -8.67 18.74
N ILE A 109 -2.47 -8.64 17.91
CA ILE A 109 -3.87 -8.50 18.36
C ILE A 109 -4.28 -9.70 19.22
N ALA A 110 -3.93 -10.92 18.80
CA ALA A 110 -4.22 -12.12 19.57
C ALA A 110 -3.47 -12.11 20.93
N ARG A 111 -2.20 -11.72 20.96
CA ARG A 111 -1.39 -11.64 22.19
C ARG A 111 -1.89 -10.56 23.16
N LYS A 112 -2.29 -9.38 22.67
CA LYS A 112 -2.65 -8.24 23.52
C LYS A 112 -4.13 -8.17 23.88
N PHE A 113 -5.03 -8.64 23.02
CA PHE A 113 -6.48 -8.56 23.22
C PHE A 113 -7.16 -9.92 23.32
N GLY A 114 -6.46 -11.04 23.09
CA GLY A 114 -7.06 -12.38 23.10
C GLY A 114 -8.00 -12.64 21.92
N ILE A 115 -8.04 -11.76 20.92
CA ILE A 115 -8.95 -11.82 19.78
C ILE A 115 -8.22 -12.39 18.57
N ARG A 116 -8.75 -13.48 17.99
CA ARG A 116 -8.21 -14.05 16.75
C ARG A 116 -8.91 -13.44 15.53
N LEU A 117 -8.15 -12.76 14.69
CA LEU A 117 -8.63 -12.21 13.41
C LEU A 117 -7.98 -12.94 12.24
N GLY A 118 -8.76 -13.24 11.21
CA GLY A 118 -8.24 -13.71 9.93
C GLY A 118 -7.45 -12.62 9.20
N LEU A 119 -6.54 -13.01 8.31
CA LEU A 119 -5.68 -12.07 7.57
C LEU A 119 -6.46 -11.05 6.73
N THR A 120 -7.63 -11.45 6.19
CA THR A 120 -8.53 -10.56 5.44
C THR A 120 -9.15 -9.50 6.35
N ALA A 121 -9.59 -9.88 7.54
CA ALA A 121 -10.13 -8.96 8.54
C ALA A 121 -9.07 -7.96 9.03
N VAL A 122 -7.83 -8.42 9.22
CA VAL A 122 -6.69 -7.54 9.55
C VAL A 122 -6.37 -6.58 8.40
N GLY A 123 -6.41 -7.05 7.15
CA GLY A 123 -6.24 -6.19 5.98
C GLY A 123 -7.30 -5.08 5.92
N ALA A 124 -8.57 -5.42 6.12
CA ALA A 124 -9.68 -4.46 6.16
C ALA A 124 -9.55 -3.47 7.34
N LEU A 125 -9.12 -3.95 8.51
CA LEU A 125 -8.84 -3.11 9.68
C LEU A 125 -7.74 -2.09 9.38
N LEU A 126 -6.61 -2.51 8.82
CA LEU A 126 -5.50 -1.62 8.48
C LEU A 126 -5.91 -0.56 7.44
N ALA A 127 -6.64 -0.97 6.40
CA ALA A 127 -7.17 -0.05 5.39
C ALA A 127 -8.11 1.00 6.01
N LYS A 128 -9.01 0.58 6.91
CA LYS A 128 -9.90 1.49 7.64
C LYS A 128 -9.16 2.48 8.53
N LEU A 129 -8.01 2.07 9.08
CA LEU A 129 -7.12 2.93 9.86
C LEU A 129 -6.22 3.82 8.97
N ASN A 130 -6.45 3.86 7.66
CA ASN A 130 -5.64 4.57 6.67
C ASN A 130 -4.16 4.13 6.65
N LEU A 131 -3.88 2.90 7.07
CA LEU A 131 -2.56 2.30 6.97
C LEU A 131 -2.44 1.55 5.65
N THR A 132 -1.49 1.98 4.83
CA THR A 132 -1.18 1.36 3.53
C THR A 132 0.16 0.64 3.59
N PRO A 133 0.35 -0.45 2.80
CA PRO A 133 1.66 -1.08 2.70
C PRO A 133 2.66 -0.10 2.08
N GLN A 134 3.66 0.32 2.85
CA GLN A 134 4.72 1.20 2.40
C GLN A 134 6.04 0.43 2.31
N LYS A 135 6.80 0.65 1.24
CA LYS A 135 8.17 0.14 1.16
C LYS A 135 9.04 1.03 2.04
N PRO A 136 9.63 0.51 3.12
CA PRO A 136 10.50 1.33 3.96
C PRO A 136 11.67 1.83 3.13
N LEU A 137 12.02 3.10 3.32
CA LEU A 137 13.21 3.65 2.69
C LEU A 137 14.42 2.96 3.33
N GLN A 138 15.08 2.10 2.56
CA GLN A 138 16.33 1.49 3.02
C GLN A 138 17.39 2.59 3.07
N ARG A 139 17.79 2.95 4.29
CA ARG A 139 18.92 3.85 4.54
C ARG A 139 20.07 3.00 5.05
N ALA A 140 21.24 3.11 4.42
CA ALA A 140 22.45 2.47 4.91
C ALA A 140 22.76 3.01 6.32
N TYR A 141 23.02 2.11 7.27
CA TYR A 141 23.36 2.47 8.65
C TYR A 141 24.67 3.28 8.73
N GLN A 142 25.59 3.08 7.77
CA GLN A 142 26.87 3.79 7.67
C GLN A 142 26.75 5.28 7.27
N ARG A 143 25.54 5.79 7.09
CA ARG A 143 25.31 7.16 6.66
C ARG A 143 25.56 8.13 7.82
N ASP A 144 26.68 8.85 7.76
CA ASP A 144 26.98 9.96 8.67
C ASP A 144 26.37 11.28 8.12
N PRO A 145 25.33 11.85 8.78
CA PRO A 145 24.71 13.09 8.36
C PRO A 145 25.68 14.28 8.37
N GLU A 146 26.64 14.31 9.29
CA GLU A 146 27.61 15.39 9.40
C GLU A 146 28.63 15.33 8.25
N ALA A 147 29.09 14.12 7.90
CA ALA A 147 29.96 13.93 6.74
C ALA A 147 29.29 14.37 5.42
N ILE A 148 27.98 14.12 5.26
CA ILE A 148 27.22 14.59 4.10
C ILE A 148 27.15 16.11 4.06
N GLU A 149 26.84 16.73 5.20
CA GLU A 149 26.71 18.19 5.25
C GLU A 149 28.05 18.88 5.01
N ARG A 150 29.13 18.34 5.58
CA ARG A 150 30.51 18.79 5.32
C ARG A 150 30.86 18.64 3.85
N TRP A 151 30.57 17.50 3.23
CA TRP A 151 30.85 17.27 1.82
C TRP A 151 30.11 18.28 0.93
N ARG A 152 28.84 18.57 1.24
CA ARG A 152 28.01 19.54 0.50
C ARG A 152 28.50 20.97 0.65
N ARG A 153 28.88 21.39 1.87
CA ARG A 153 29.27 22.78 2.15
C ARG A 153 30.71 23.10 1.80
N GLU A 154 31.61 22.12 1.94
CA GLU A 154 33.04 22.37 1.89
C GLU A 154 33.72 21.58 0.76
N THR A 155 33.62 20.24 0.80
CA THR A 155 34.41 19.37 -0.08
C THR A 155 34.05 19.56 -1.56
N PHE A 156 32.78 19.46 -1.92
CA PHE A 156 32.35 19.58 -3.32
C PHE A 156 32.57 20.99 -3.89
N PRO A 157 32.20 22.09 -3.20
CA PRO A 157 32.52 23.43 -3.69
C PRO A 157 34.03 23.68 -3.91
N ASN A 158 34.89 23.11 -3.06
CA ASN A 158 36.34 23.21 -3.24
C ASN A 158 36.83 22.44 -4.48
N ILE A 159 36.34 21.21 -4.70
CA ILE A 159 36.65 20.42 -5.91
C ILE A 159 36.16 21.17 -7.16
N ALA A 160 34.95 21.72 -7.14
CA ALA A 160 34.41 22.48 -8.25
C ALA A 160 35.23 23.74 -8.56
N ARG A 161 35.73 24.45 -7.51
CA ARG A 161 36.61 25.61 -7.67
C ARG A 161 37.96 25.22 -8.30
N GLN A 162 38.55 24.11 -7.85
CA GLN A 162 39.81 23.59 -8.40
C GLN A 162 39.64 23.15 -9.86
N ALA A 163 38.54 22.46 -10.18
CA ALA A 163 38.22 22.09 -11.56
C ALA A 163 38.08 23.31 -12.46
N LYS A 164 37.39 24.35 -12.00
CA LYS A 164 37.26 25.61 -12.76
C LYS A 164 38.62 26.29 -12.96
N ALA A 165 39.47 26.33 -11.94
CA ALA A 165 40.80 26.94 -12.01
C ALA A 165 41.72 26.21 -13.01
N SER A 166 41.62 24.89 -13.11
CA SER A 166 42.41 24.09 -14.06
C SER A 166 41.78 23.97 -15.46
N GLY A 167 40.66 24.65 -15.74
CA GLY A 167 39.89 24.45 -16.97
C GLY A 167 39.33 23.04 -17.16
N GLY A 168 39.24 22.28 -16.06
CA GLY A 168 38.81 20.88 -16.04
C GLY A 168 37.34 20.69 -15.74
N GLU A 169 36.88 19.44 -15.85
CA GLU A 169 35.51 19.06 -15.53
C GLU A 169 35.46 18.04 -14.39
N VAL A 170 34.45 18.18 -13.54
CA VAL A 170 34.19 17.22 -12.46
C VAL A 170 33.35 16.07 -12.99
N TYR A 171 33.82 14.84 -12.79
CA TYR A 171 33.08 13.62 -13.09
C TYR A 171 32.89 12.83 -11.80
N PHE A 172 31.69 12.28 -11.62
CA PHE A 172 31.36 11.35 -10.55
C PHE A 172 31.49 9.94 -11.08
N TRP A 173 32.35 9.15 -10.47
CA TRP A 173 32.61 7.76 -10.82
C TRP A 173 31.74 6.82 -9.99
N ASP A 174 31.21 5.79 -10.63
CA ASP A 174 30.55 4.69 -9.93
C ASP A 174 30.73 3.36 -10.67
N GLU A 175 30.72 2.26 -9.91
CA GLU A 175 30.74 0.89 -10.41
C GLU A 175 29.38 0.24 -10.20
N SER A 176 28.81 -0.29 -11.28
CA SER A 176 27.56 -1.06 -11.25
C SER A 176 27.80 -2.50 -11.70
N GLY A 177 27.54 -3.45 -10.81
CA GLY A 177 27.55 -4.87 -11.13
C GLY A 177 26.20 -5.34 -11.68
N PHE A 178 26.19 -5.88 -12.89
CA PHE A 178 25.03 -6.53 -13.49
C PHE A 178 25.19 -8.04 -13.39
N ARG A 179 24.14 -8.69 -12.88
CA ARG A 179 24.06 -10.16 -12.87
C ARG A 179 23.01 -10.58 -13.87
N ALA A 180 23.32 -11.57 -14.69
CA ALA A 180 22.36 -12.23 -15.58
C ALA A 180 21.48 -13.23 -14.81
N ASP A 181 21.16 -12.95 -13.54
CA ASP A 181 20.26 -13.76 -12.75
C ASP A 181 18.84 -13.20 -12.94
N ALA A 182 17.93 -14.00 -13.52
CA ALA A 182 16.51 -13.69 -13.39
C ALA A 182 16.15 -13.71 -11.89
N VAL A 183 15.56 -12.62 -11.39
CA VAL A 183 15.06 -12.54 -10.01
C VAL A 183 13.81 -13.41 -9.93
N HIS A 184 13.96 -14.65 -9.45
CA HIS A 184 12.82 -15.56 -9.36
C HIS A 184 11.98 -15.25 -8.12
N GLY A 185 10.71 -14.94 -8.34
CA GLY A 185 9.67 -14.99 -7.31
C GLY A 185 9.14 -16.42 -7.13
N LYS A 186 8.23 -16.61 -6.17
CA LYS A 186 7.42 -17.84 -6.09
C LYS A 186 6.47 -17.90 -7.29
N THR A 187 6.36 -19.07 -7.93
CA THR A 187 5.38 -19.33 -8.98
C THR A 187 4.36 -20.39 -8.54
N TRP A 188 3.23 -20.47 -9.23
CA TRP A 188 2.20 -21.47 -8.97
C TRP A 188 2.59 -22.82 -9.58
N GLY A 189 2.44 -23.89 -8.81
CA GLY A 189 2.65 -25.27 -9.25
C GLY A 189 1.69 -26.20 -8.52
N VAL A 190 1.48 -27.40 -9.06
CA VAL A 190 0.63 -28.41 -8.44
C VAL A 190 1.21 -28.78 -7.07
N LYS A 191 0.35 -28.94 -6.06
CA LYS A 191 0.78 -29.30 -4.69
C LYS A 191 1.57 -30.62 -4.73
N GLY A 192 2.81 -30.59 -4.25
CA GLY A 192 3.73 -31.74 -4.26
C GLY A 192 4.56 -31.88 -5.54
N GLN A 193 4.33 -31.04 -6.56
CA GLN A 193 5.12 -30.99 -7.79
C GLN A 193 5.84 -29.65 -7.88
N THR A 194 7.13 -29.65 -7.58
CA THR A 194 7.95 -28.44 -7.72
C THR A 194 8.24 -28.22 -9.20
N PRO A 195 7.82 -27.09 -9.80
CA PRO A 195 8.14 -26.80 -11.18
C PRO A 195 9.66 -26.65 -11.35
N VAL A 196 10.23 -27.40 -12.29
CA VAL A 196 11.66 -27.37 -12.62
C VAL A 196 11.86 -26.35 -13.74
N ILE A 197 12.84 -25.47 -13.57
CA ILE A 197 13.25 -24.48 -14.57
C ILE A 197 14.72 -24.74 -14.88
N GLU A 198 15.03 -25.00 -16.14
CA GLU A 198 16.41 -25.19 -16.61
C GLU A 198 17.17 -23.86 -16.59
N ARG A 199 18.44 -23.91 -16.18
CA ARG A 199 19.33 -22.74 -16.16
C ARG A 199 20.70 -23.10 -16.71
N PRO A 200 21.40 -22.15 -17.35
CA PRO A 200 22.83 -22.24 -17.54
C PRO A 200 23.51 -22.40 -16.17
N GLY A 201 24.37 -23.41 -16.00
CA GLY A 201 25.08 -23.68 -14.75
C GLY A 201 26.18 -22.65 -14.43
N GLN A 202 26.53 -21.78 -15.38
CA GLN A 202 27.55 -20.76 -15.22
C GLN A 202 26.92 -19.42 -14.85
N ARG A 203 27.27 -18.92 -13.68
CA ARG A 203 26.88 -17.57 -13.23
C ARG A 203 27.61 -16.54 -14.09
N GLN A 204 26.87 -15.73 -14.85
CA GLN A 204 27.42 -14.65 -15.65
C GLN A 204 27.17 -13.31 -14.94
N SER A 205 28.24 -12.61 -14.62
CA SER A 205 28.20 -11.26 -14.07
C SER A 205 29.11 -10.35 -14.88
N ILE A 206 28.61 -9.19 -15.27
CA ILE A 206 29.36 -8.14 -15.95
C ILE A 206 29.33 -6.90 -15.08
N SER A 207 30.47 -6.27 -14.84
CA SER A 207 30.55 -4.99 -14.16
C SER A 207 30.65 -3.88 -15.20
N ALA A 208 30.10 -2.71 -14.88
CA ALA A 208 30.30 -1.50 -15.65
C ALA A 208 30.87 -0.42 -14.73
N ALA A 209 31.99 0.13 -15.17
CA ALA A 209 32.48 1.40 -14.67
C ALA A 209 31.78 2.53 -15.42
N SER A 210 31.36 3.56 -14.71
CA SER A 210 30.70 4.72 -15.30
C SER A 210 31.18 6.02 -14.67
N ALA A 211 31.16 7.09 -15.46
CA ALA A 211 31.51 8.43 -15.02
C ALA A 211 30.54 9.45 -15.62
N VAL A 212 29.91 10.28 -14.80
CA VAL A 212 28.93 11.29 -15.23
C VAL A 212 29.31 12.69 -14.74
N ASN A 213 29.06 13.72 -15.54
CA ASN A 213 29.25 15.11 -15.12
C ASN A 213 27.92 15.87 -15.01
N SER A 214 27.96 17.06 -14.40
CA SER A 214 26.78 17.93 -14.22
C SER A 214 26.21 18.51 -15.53
N LYS A 215 26.93 18.38 -16.65
CA LYS A 215 26.49 18.79 -17.99
C LYS A 215 25.84 17.65 -18.79
N GLY A 216 25.67 16.47 -18.18
CA GLY A 216 25.08 15.29 -18.82
C GLY A 216 26.05 14.50 -19.72
N ARG A 217 27.35 14.79 -19.70
CA ARG A 217 28.35 13.95 -20.36
C ARG A 217 28.52 12.67 -19.56
N PHE A 218 28.57 11.56 -20.28
CA PHE A 218 28.62 10.23 -19.72
C PHE A 218 29.72 9.42 -20.39
N TRP A 219 30.45 8.65 -19.60
CA TRP A 219 31.40 7.65 -20.07
C TRP A 219 31.11 6.36 -19.33
N TYR A 220 31.23 5.23 -20.03
CA TYR A 220 31.12 3.92 -19.41
C TYR A 220 32.04 2.91 -20.10
N CYS A 221 32.39 1.86 -19.38
CA CYS A 221 33.11 0.71 -19.91
C CYS A 221 32.74 -0.53 -19.11
N THR A 222 32.41 -1.60 -19.81
CA THR A 222 32.11 -2.91 -19.21
C THR A 222 33.36 -3.76 -19.09
N TYR A 223 33.40 -4.60 -18.06
CA TYR A 223 34.45 -5.59 -17.82
C TYR A 223 33.90 -6.78 -17.02
N GLU A 224 34.65 -7.88 -17.04
CA GLU A 224 34.32 -9.09 -16.28
C GLU A 224 35.17 -9.16 -15.01
N GLY A 225 34.59 -9.68 -13.92
CA GLY A 225 35.25 -9.81 -12.63
C GLY A 225 35.16 -8.57 -11.74
N GLY A 226 35.99 -8.54 -10.69
CA GLY A 226 36.02 -7.44 -9.72
C GLY A 226 37.00 -6.33 -10.11
N LEU A 227 36.72 -5.11 -9.67
CA LEU A 227 37.62 -3.98 -9.84
C LEU A 227 38.89 -4.15 -9.01
N ASN A 228 40.04 -4.18 -9.67
CA ASN A 228 41.35 -4.13 -9.02
C ASN A 228 42.11 -2.85 -9.43
N ALA A 229 43.23 -2.56 -8.77
CA ALA A 229 43.99 -1.32 -9.00
C ALA A 229 44.49 -1.19 -10.45
N GLU A 230 44.95 -2.28 -11.07
CA GLU A 230 45.45 -2.27 -12.46
C GLU A 230 44.34 -2.00 -13.47
N LEU A 231 43.19 -2.63 -13.27
CA LEU A 231 42.00 -2.43 -14.08
C LEU A 231 41.47 -1.01 -13.90
N PHE A 232 41.46 -0.48 -12.68
CA PHE A 232 41.08 0.90 -12.41
C PHE A 232 41.96 1.89 -13.18
N VAL A 233 43.29 1.75 -13.12
CA VAL A 233 44.22 2.59 -13.90
C VAL A 233 43.97 2.44 -15.40
N THR A 234 43.70 1.23 -15.89
CA THR A 234 43.38 0.98 -17.30
C THR A 234 42.10 1.70 -17.71
N LEU A 235 41.08 1.68 -16.86
CA LEU A 235 39.82 2.37 -17.11
C LEU A 235 39.98 3.90 -17.07
N LEU A 236 40.81 4.44 -16.18
CA LEU A 236 41.16 5.87 -16.18
C LEU A 236 41.85 6.29 -17.48
N ARG A 237 42.78 5.47 -17.99
CA ARG A 237 43.42 5.71 -19.31
C ARG A 237 42.38 5.67 -20.44
N ARG A 238 41.41 4.76 -20.37
CA ARG A 238 40.30 4.71 -21.34
C ARG A 238 39.36 5.91 -21.23
N LEU A 239 39.07 6.38 -20.02
CA LEU A 239 38.28 7.59 -19.76
C LEU A 239 38.97 8.84 -20.35
N MET A 240 40.29 8.94 -20.19
CA MET A 240 41.09 10.06 -20.73
C MET A 240 41.36 9.96 -22.24
N ARG A 241 41.04 8.83 -22.88
CA ARG A 241 41.28 8.66 -24.32
C ARG A 241 40.50 9.71 -25.11
N ARG A 242 41.20 10.47 -25.97
CA ARG A 242 40.68 11.61 -26.76
C ARG A 242 40.22 12.83 -25.92
N ARG A 243 40.56 12.89 -24.63
CA ARG A 243 40.33 14.07 -23.79
C ARG A 243 41.64 14.83 -23.61
N THR A 244 41.57 16.14 -23.84
CA THR A 244 42.71 17.06 -23.63
C THR A 244 42.56 17.88 -22.35
N ASN A 245 41.34 18.01 -21.84
CA ASN A 245 41.06 18.79 -20.63
C ASN A 245 41.27 17.95 -19.36
N PRO A 246 41.72 18.56 -18.26
CA PRO A 246 41.82 17.88 -16.97
C PRO A 246 40.47 17.37 -16.47
N VAL A 247 40.48 16.20 -15.82
CA VAL A 247 39.30 15.60 -15.20
C VAL A 247 39.53 15.50 -13.70
N HIS A 248 38.59 16.06 -12.93
CA HIS A 248 38.52 15.89 -11.48
C HIS A 248 37.52 14.77 -11.20
N LEU A 249 38.02 13.60 -10.81
CA LEU A 249 37.19 12.43 -10.55
C LEU A 249 36.82 12.37 -9.07
N VAL A 250 35.52 12.22 -8.79
CA VAL A 250 34.94 12.09 -7.45
C VAL A 250 34.32 10.71 -7.31
#